data_AF-R7LVG0-F1
#
_entry.id   AF-R7LVG0-F1
#
_cell.length_a   1.000
_cell.length_b   1.000
_cell.length_c   1.000
_cell.angle_alpha   90.00
_cell.angle_beta   90.00
_cell.angle_gamma   90.00
#
_symmetry.space_group_name_H-M   'P 1'
#
loop_
_entity.id
_entity.type
_entity.pdbx_description
1 polymer ?
#
loop_
_entity_poly.entity_id
_entity_poly.type
_entity_poly.pdbx_seq_one_letter_code
_entity_poly.pdbx_strand_id
1 'polypeptide(L)' 'MAKIIESERRIVKLSVDDVLNIVREYQRLTRKSCCYNHTREILAQNNIYIPEDV' A
#
# COMPACT_ATOMS: atom_id res chain seq x y z
N MET A 1 -17.96 -10.89 1.09
CA MET A 1 -16.52 -11.25 0.99
C MET A 1 -16.04 -10.75 -0.36
N ALA A 2 -15.43 -9.57 -0.41
CA ALA A 2 -15.24 -8.85 -1.66
C ALA A 2 -14.21 -9.54 -2.56
N LYS A 3 -14.72 -10.14 -3.63
CA LYS A 3 -13.99 -10.48 -4.85
C LYS A 3 -13.54 -9.17 -5.49
N ILE A 4 -12.26 -8.82 -5.37
CA ILE A 4 -11.62 -7.90 -6.31
C ILE A 4 -10.65 -8.74 -7.13
N ILE A 5 -11.23 -9.65 -7.89
CA ILE A 5 -10.59 -10.34 -9.01
C ILE A 5 -11.43 -9.94 -10.21
N GLU A 6 -11.32 -8.68 -10.65
CA GLU A 6 -11.77 -8.28 -11.98
C GLU A 6 -10.94 -7.09 -12.44
N SER A 7 -10.26 -7.34 -13.55
CA SER A 7 -9.16 -6.57 -14.12
C SER A 7 -9.68 -5.31 -14.81
N GLU A 8 -10.05 -4.29 -14.05
CA GLU A 8 -10.13 -2.91 -14.54
C GLU A 8 -9.21 -2.04 -13.68
N ARG A 9 -8.12 -1.52 -14.27
CA ARG A 9 -7.29 -0.49 -13.62
C ARG A 9 -8.16 0.75 -13.39
N ARG A 10 -8.84 0.81 -12.25
CA ARG A 10 -9.51 2.04 -11.82
C ARG A 10 -8.45 3.07 -11.50
N ILE A 11 -8.47 4.19 -12.23
CA ILE A 11 -7.63 5.35 -11.92
C ILE A 11 -8.32 6.08 -10.77
N VAL A 12 -7.88 5.80 -9.54
CA VAL A 12 -8.34 6.50 -8.34
C VAL A 12 -7.44 7.70 -8.11
N LYS A 13 -8.03 8.89 -8.00
CA LYS A 13 -7.30 10.10 -7.60
C LYS A 13 -7.07 10.04 -6.10
N LEU A 14 -5.82 9.80 -5.70
CA LEU A 14 -5.43 9.85 -4.29
C LEU A 14 -5.40 11.30 -3.80
N SER A 15 -5.92 11.53 -2.59
CA SER A 15 -5.71 12.80 -1.91
C SER A 15 -4.26 12.90 -1.41
N VAL A 16 -3.84 14.11 -1.03
CA VAL A 16 -2.51 14.31 -0.43
C VAL A 16 -2.38 13.52 0.88
N ASP A 17 -3.46 13.42 1.66
CA ASP A 17 -3.47 12.69 2.93
C ASP A 17 -3.31 11.18 2.72
N ASP A 18 -3.98 10.62 1.71
CA ASP A 18 -3.83 9.20 1.34
C ASP A 18 -2.38 8.86 1.01
N VAL A 19 -1.73 9.71 0.19
CA VAL A 19 -0.32 9.53 -0.17
C VAL A 19 0.57 9.57 1.07
N LEU A 20 0.35 10.55 1.97
CA LEU A 20 1.13 10.67 3.20
C LEU A 20 0.93 9.49 4.14
N ASN A 21 -0.28 8.96 4.24
CA ASN A 21 -0.58 7.78 5.06
C ASN A 21 0.09 6.52 4.51
N ILE A 22 0.07 6.30 3.19
CA ILE A 22 0.77 5.18 2.54
C ILE A 22 2.28 5.28 2.80
N VAL A 23 2.86 6.46 2.59
CA VAL A 23 4.30 6.68 2.81
C VAL A 23 4.68 6.44 4.27
N ARG A 24 3.87 6.91 5.21
CA ARG A 24 4.09 6.69 6.65
C ARG A 24 4.08 5.20 7.01
N GLU A 25 3.10 4.45 6.51
CA GLU A 25 3.02 3.01 6.75
C GLU A 25 4.16 2.25 6.09
N TYR A 26 4.50 2.59 4.84
CA TYR A 26 5.68 2.04 4.18
C TYR A 26 6.95 2.27 5.01
N GLN A 27 7.19 3.51 5.48
CA GLN A 27 8.36 3.82 6.30
C GLN A 27 8.37 3.06 7.62
N ARG A 28 7.21 2.87 8.25
CA ARG A 28 7.06 2.09 9.48
C ARG A 28 7.44 0.63 9.28
N LEU A 29 6.91 0.01 8.22
CA LEU A 29 7.15 -1.40 7.89
C LEU A 29 8.60 -1.65 7.45
N THR A 30 9.15 -0.76 6.65
CA THR A 30 10.48 -0.93 6.04
C THR A 30 11.62 -0.41 6.92
N ARG A 31 11.34 0.10 8.12
CA ARG A 31 12.36 0.65 9.05
C ARG A 31 13.52 -0.30 9.36
N LYS A 32 13.25 -1.61 9.39
CA LYS A 32 14.26 -2.65 9.65
C LYS A 32 14.76 -3.36 8.39
N SER A 33 14.29 -2.94 7.22
CA SER A 33 14.74 -3.50 5.97
C SER A 33 16.18 -3.10 5.69
N CYS A 34 16.99 -4.04 5.21
CA CYS A 34 18.40 -3.83 4.91
C CYS A 34 18.68 -3.72 3.41
N CYS A 35 17.74 -4.13 2.56
CA CYS A 35 17.92 -4.15 1.11
C CYS A 35 16.56 -4.20 0.38
N TYR A 36 16.59 -3.95 -0.93
CA TYR A 36 15.40 -3.93 -1.77
C TYR A 36 14.58 -5.24 -1.70
N ASN A 37 15.25 -6.39 -1.75
CA ASN A 37 14.58 -7.69 -1.68
C ASN A 37 13.87 -7.90 -0.35
N HIS A 38 14.52 -7.54 0.76
CA HIS A 38 13.94 -7.62 2.09
C HIS A 38 12.74 -6.67 2.24
N THR A 39 12.82 -5.45 1.69
CA THR A 39 11.67 -4.53 1.63
C THR A 39 10.50 -5.15 0.87
N ARG A 40 10.78 -5.76 -0.29
CA ARG A 40 9.75 -6.39 -1.12
C ARG A 40 9.07 -7.55 -0.42
N GLU A 41 9.81 -8.37 0.32
CA GLU A 41 9.26 -9.46 1.14
C GLU A 41 8.39 -8.93 2.28
N ILE A 42 8.86 -7.89 3.00
CA ILE A 42 8.07 -7.24 4.06
C ILE A 42 6.75 -6.71 3.51
N LEU A 43 6.77 -6.02 2.36
CA LEU A 43 5.56 -5.47 1.74
C LEU A 43 4.66 -6.54 1.14
N ALA A 44 5.22 -7.67 0.68
CA ALA A 44 4.41 -8.80 0.21
C ALA A 44 3.64 -9.49 1.35
N GLN A 45 4.17 -9.44 2.57
CA GLN A 45 3.53 -9.99 3.77
C GLN A 45 2.57 -9.00 4.46
N ASN A 46 2.66 -7.71 4.15
CA ASN A 46 1.87 -6.65 4.79
C ASN A 46 1.03 -5.90 3.76
N ASN A 47 -0.29 -6.09 3.82
CA ASN A 47 -1.22 -5.38 2.94
C ASN A 47 -1.41 -3.93 3.40
N ILE A 48 -1.10 -2.96 2.53
CA ILE A 48 -1.40 -1.54 2.74
C ILE A 48 -2.70 -1.24 2.00
N TYR A 49 -3.69 -0.71 2.72
CA TYR A 49 -4.99 -0.37 2.18
C TYR A 49 -5.11 1.15 2.04
N ILE A 50 -5.83 1.58 1.01
CA ILE A 50 -6.20 2.98 0.79
C ILE A 50 -7.68 3.08 1.12
N PRO A 51 -8.10 3.95 2.04
CA PRO A 51 -9.51 4.19 2.27
C PRO A 51 -10.13 4.79 1.00
N GLU A 52 -11.25 4.22 0.55
CA GLU A 52 -12.10 4.89 -0.44
C GLU A 52 -12.99 5.88 0.31
N ASP A 53 -12.87 7.17 0.01
CA ASP A 53 -13.82 8.19 0.46
C ASP A 53 -15.14 7.95 -0.28
N VAL A 54 -16.22 7.67 0.46
CA VAL A 54 -17.58 7.37 -0.06
C VAL A 54 -18.42 8.64 -0.10
#